data_AF-A0A415RKM1-F1
#
_entry.id   AF-A0A415RKM1-F1
#
_cell.length_a   1.000
_cell.length_b   1.000
_cell.length_c   1.000
_cell.angle_alpha   90.00
_cell.angle_beta   90.00
_cell.angle_gamma   90.00
#
_symmetry.space_group_name_H-M   'P 1'
#
loop_
_entity.id
_entity.type
_entity.pdbx_description
1 polymer ?
#
loop_
_entity_poly.entity_id
_entity_poly.type
_entity_poly.pdbx_seq_one_letter_code
_entity_poly.pdbx_strand_id
1 'polypeptide(L)'
;RAQYRRCQRGRLLRFSYLSFRGTDSTIVGWKEDFNMAFRCPVPAQESAARYVDEAADAIDGPLLCGGHSKGGNLAVYGAAMCSDVARERIERVYSHDGPGFVEEFLNGNAFADLSGRIDKTLPRSSIFGMMFETQEDYAIVESTEFSLLQHNPFSWVVDGRDFVYCERLSAGARYVDGSIREMLLAVGPAERERFVDALFSVFEATGAERFADIAGNLRESLPVMLQAAQGFDKDTRRFVSQTIVAILKCALLPKRPQIDMSTAGKSLAEQLEAWQSELLR
;
A
#
# COMPACT_ATOMS: atom_id res chain seq x y z
N ARG A 1 -16.09 8.67 -15.26
CA ARG A 1 -17.53 8.28 -15.10
C ARG A 1 -17.56 6.79 -14.76
N ALA A 2 -17.36 6.44 -13.50
CA ALA A 2 -17.40 5.04 -13.06
C ALA A 2 -18.86 4.59 -12.93
N GLN A 3 -19.29 3.66 -13.78
CA GLN A 3 -20.57 2.98 -13.62
C GLN A 3 -20.43 1.96 -12.50
N TYR A 4 -20.70 2.37 -11.26
CA TYR A 4 -20.85 1.44 -10.15
C TYR A 4 -22.11 0.59 -10.39
N ARG A 5 -21.91 -0.64 -10.88
CA ARG A 5 -22.99 -1.59 -11.06
C ARG A 5 -23.41 -2.11 -9.69
N ARG A 6 -24.64 -1.75 -9.30
CA ARG A 6 -25.40 -2.35 -8.21
C ARG A 6 -25.20 -3.87 -8.19
N CYS A 7 -24.81 -4.40 -7.03
CA CYS A 7 -24.89 -5.82 -6.71
C CYS A 7 -26.33 -6.31 -6.97
N GLN A 8 -26.53 -7.01 -8.11
CA GLN A 8 -27.81 -7.58 -8.47
C GLN A 8 -28.00 -8.89 -7.69
N ARG A 9 -29.12 -9.01 -6.99
CA ARG A 9 -29.53 -10.23 -6.29
C ARG A 9 -29.63 -11.40 -7.27
N GLY A 10 -28.89 -12.48 -7.02
CA GLY A 10 -29.10 -13.76 -7.70
C GLY A 10 -28.30 -14.89 -7.03
N ARG A 11 -28.97 -15.72 -6.22
CA ARG A 11 -28.45 -16.90 -5.47
C ARG A 11 -27.23 -16.61 -4.58
N LEU A 12 -27.21 -17.18 -3.37
CA LEU A 12 -25.94 -17.35 -2.63
C LEU A 12 -25.10 -18.34 -3.43
N LEU A 13 -24.40 -17.86 -4.46
CA LEU A 13 -23.32 -18.59 -5.09
C LEU A 13 -22.30 -18.84 -3.97
N ARG A 14 -22.04 -20.11 -3.66
CA ARG A 14 -20.92 -20.45 -2.79
C ARG A 14 -19.66 -20.04 -3.54
N PHE A 15 -18.98 -19.02 -3.06
CA PHE A 15 -17.68 -18.58 -3.55
C PHE A 15 -16.61 -18.90 -2.50
N SER A 16 -15.37 -19.01 -2.94
CA SER A 16 -14.20 -19.09 -2.07
C SER A 16 -13.44 -17.78 -2.15
N TYR A 17 -13.04 -17.22 -0.99
CA TYR A 17 -12.27 -15.99 -0.93
C TYR A 17 -10.81 -16.30 -0.59
N LEU A 18 -9.91 -16.02 -1.52
CA LEU A 18 -8.46 -16.17 -1.37
C LEU A 18 -7.91 -14.87 -0.78
N SER A 19 -7.56 -14.92 0.51
CA SER A 19 -7.03 -13.78 1.25
C SER A 19 -5.51 -13.74 1.21
N PHE A 20 -4.96 -12.62 0.75
CA PHE A 20 -3.52 -12.37 0.73
C PHE A 20 -3.15 -11.47 1.90
N ARG A 21 -2.25 -11.97 2.76
CA ARG A 21 -1.74 -11.21 3.88
C ARG A 21 -0.77 -10.13 3.36
N GLY A 22 -0.86 -8.94 3.96
CA GLY A 22 0.18 -7.91 3.80
C GLY A 22 1.49 -8.28 4.50
N THR A 23 2.40 -7.33 4.50
CA THR A 23 3.76 -7.47 5.03
C THR A 23 3.77 -7.82 6.51
N ASP A 24 4.72 -8.66 6.92
CA ASP A 24 5.04 -8.80 8.32
C ASP A 24 5.92 -7.63 8.80
N SER A 25 6.30 -7.62 10.08
CA SER A 25 7.12 -6.53 10.63
C SER A 25 8.62 -6.71 10.41
N THR A 26 9.04 -7.65 9.55
CA THR A 26 10.45 -7.92 9.31
C THR A 26 11.06 -6.92 8.34
N ILE A 27 12.35 -6.64 8.51
CA ILE A 27 13.10 -5.75 7.61
C ILE A 27 13.10 -6.33 6.18
N VAL A 28 13.21 -7.65 6.04
CA VAL A 28 13.16 -8.35 4.74
C VAL A 28 11.79 -8.16 4.06
N GLY A 29 10.70 -8.29 4.81
CA GLY A 29 9.35 -8.09 4.28
C GLY A 29 9.17 -6.67 3.72
N TRP A 30 9.63 -5.66 4.45
CA TRP A 30 9.62 -4.28 4.01
C TRP A 30 10.57 -4.00 2.85
N LYS A 31 11.74 -4.66 2.81
CA LYS A 31 12.65 -4.55 1.65
C LYS A 31 11.96 -5.01 0.38
N GLU A 32 11.26 -6.13 0.45
CA GLU A 32 10.49 -6.63 -0.69
C GLU A 32 9.38 -5.65 -1.10
N ASP A 33 8.74 -4.96 -0.15
CA ASP A 33 7.75 -3.94 -0.46
C ASP A 33 8.33 -2.77 -1.24
N PHE A 34 9.51 -2.31 -0.82
CA PHE A 34 10.24 -1.27 -1.54
C PHE A 34 10.77 -1.76 -2.89
N ASN A 35 10.98 -3.07 -3.08
CA ASN A 35 11.40 -3.61 -4.37
C ASN A 35 10.27 -3.60 -5.40
N MET A 36 9.00 -3.74 -4.97
CA MET A 36 7.85 -3.71 -5.89
C MET A 36 7.81 -2.43 -6.74
N ALA A 37 8.27 -1.31 -6.14
CA ALA A 37 8.48 0.00 -6.75
C ALA A 37 9.20 0.04 -8.11
N PHE A 38 10.10 -0.91 -8.36
CA PHE A 38 10.97 -0.92 -9.54
C PHE A 38 11.17 -2.33 -10.12
N ARG A 39 10.55 -3.34 -9.52
CA ARG A 39 10.70 -4.73 -9.93
C ARG A 39 9.36 -5.45 -9.87
N CYS A 40 8.99 -6.05 -11.00
CA CYS A 40 7.88 -6.99 -11.10
C CYS A 40 8.31 -8.15 -12.04
N PRO A 41 8.30 -9.42 -11.59
CA PRO A 41 7.84 -9.85 -10.27
C PRO A 41 8.88 -9.77 -9.14
N VAL A 42 8.38 -9.63 -7.92
CA VAL A 42 9.07 -10.00 -6.67
C VAL A 42 8.70 -11.43 -6.24
N PRO A 43 9.52 -12.12 -5.41
CA PRO A 43 9.24 -13.51 -5.00
C PRO A 43 7.86 -13.74 -4.37
N ALA A 44 7.34 -12.79 -3.58
CA ALA A 44 6.00 -12.88 -3.03
C ALA A 44 4.90 -12.85 -4.11
N GLN A 45 5.08 -12.10 -5.20
CA GLN A 45 4.15 -12.05 -6.33
C GLN A 45 4.12 -13.41 -7.07
N GLU A 46 5.27 -14.01 -7.34
CA GLU A 46 5.34 -15.36 -7.93
C GLU A 46 4.68 -16.41 -7.03
N SER A 47 4.89 -16.28 -5.72
CA SER A 47 4.26 -17.16 -4.72
C SER A 47 2.74 -16.97 -4.67
N ALA A 48 2.26 -15.74 -4.86
CA ALA A 48 0.84 -15.44 -4.92
C ALA A 48 0.16 -16.10 -6.13
N ALA A 49 0.79 -16.07 -7.31
CA ALA A 49 0.27 -16.75 -8.51
C ALA A 49 0.15 -18.26 -8.29
N ARG A 50 1.20 -18.90 -7.75
CA ARG A 50 1.18 -20.33 -7.40
C ARG A 50 0.08 -20.66 -6.39
N TYR A 51 -0.11 -19.83 -5.37
CA TYR A 51 -1.17 -20.03 -4.38
C TYR A 51 -2.57 -19.98 -5.00
N VAL A 52 -2.81 -19.09 -5.98
CA VAL A 52 -4.09 -19.05 -6.70
C VAL A 52 -4.33 -20.35 -7.47
N ASP A 53 -3.31 -20.87 -8.18
CA ASP A 53 -3.41 -22.14 -8.89
C ASP A 53 -3.67 -23.31 -7.95
N GLU A 54 -2.88 -23.44 -6.88
CA GLU A 54 -3.05 -24.49 -5.86
C GLU A 54 -4.45 -24.43 -5.21
N ALA A 55 -4.95 -23.23 -4.93
CA ALA A 55 -6.29 -23.04 -4.39
C ALA A 55 -7.36 -23.42 -5.40
N ALA A 56 -7.21 -23.03 -6.68
CA ALA A 56 -8.14 -23.39 -7.74
C ALA A 56 -8.20 -24.92 -7.94
N ASP A 57 -7.08 -25.62 -7.84
CA ASP A 57 -7.07 -27.09 -7.93
C ASP A 57 -7.73 -27.76 -6.71
N ALA A 58 -7.62 -27.16 -5.53
CA ALA A 58 -8.09 -27.75 -4.28
C ALA A 58 -9.58 -27.51 -3.98
N ILE A 59 -10.17 -26.44 -4.52
CA ILE A 59 -11.55 -26.05 -4.22
C ILE A 59 -12.36 -25.88 -5.51
N ASP A 60 -13.66 -26.17 -5.46
CA ASP A 60 -14.58 -25.96 -6.59
C ASP A 60 -15.25 -24.57 -6.52
N GLY A 61 -15.76 -24.14 -7.68
CA GLY A 61 -16.64 -22.96 -7.79
C GLY A 61 -15.93 -21.62 -7.99
N PRO A 62 -16.69 -20.51 -7.96
CA PRO A 62 -16.14 -19.18 -8.20
C PRO A 62 -15.14 -18.73 -7.12
N LEU A 63 -14.12 -17.98 -7.55
CA LEU A 63 -13.07 -17.44 -6.72
C LEU A 63 -13.16 -15.92 -6.62
N LEU A 64 -12.99 -15.40 -5.41
CA LEU A 64 -12.69 -14.00 -5.15
C LEU A 64 -11.27 -13.94 -4.59
N CYS A 65 -10.47 -12.99 -5.05
CA CYS A 65 -9.15 -12.75 -4.48
C CYS A 65 -9.15 -11.39 -3.78
N GLY A 66 -8.37 -11.23 -2.71
CA GLY A 66 -8.12 -9.88 -2.23
C GLY A 66 -7.21 -9.79 -1.03
N GLY A 67 -6.79 -8.57 -0.75
CA GLY A 67 -5.90 -8.31 0.36
C GLY A 67 -5.78 -6.82 0.66
N HIS A 68 -5.11 -6.54 1.77
CA HIS A 68 -4.82 -5.20 2.24
C HIS A 68 -3.31 -4.92 2.20
N SER A 69 -2.91 -3.68 1.93
CA SER A 69 -1.50 -3.28 1.85
C SER A 69 -0.78 -4.11 0.77
N LYS A 70 0.42 -4.64 1.03
CA LYS A 70 1.09 -5.60 0.12
C LYS A 70 0.15 -6.72 -0.36
N GLY A 71 -0.75 -7.20 0.50
CA GLY A 71 -1.71 -8.25 0.13
C GLY A 71 -2.64 -7.85 -1.01
N GLY A 72 -2.98 -6.56 -1.15
CA GLY A 72 -3.78 -6.06 -2.27
C GLY A 72 -3.04 -6.19 -3.60
N ASN A 73 -1.75 -5.85 -3.62
CA ASN A 73 -0.88 -6.05 -4.79
C ASN A 73 -0.72 -7.54 -5.11
N LEU A 74 -0.45 -8.38 -4.10
CA LEU A 74 -0.32 -9.84 -4.30
C LEU A 74 -1.59 -10.47 -4.86
N ALA A 75 -2.77 -10.02 -4.43
CA ALA A 75 -4.04 -10.51 -4.94
C ALA A 75 -4.22 -10.19 -6.43
N VAL A 76 -3.88 -8.97 -6.86
CA VAL A 76 -3.96 -8.56 -8.27
C VAL A 76 -2.95 -9.31 -9.11
N TYR A 77 -1.68 -9.34 -8.69
CA TYR A 77 -0.64 -10.06 -9.42
C TYR A 77 -0.97 -11.56 -9.54
N GLY A 78 -1.32 -12.19 -8.42
CA GLY A 78 -1.62 -13.62 -8.38
C GLY A 78 -2.79 -13.98 -9.29
N ALA A 79 -3.86 -13.18 -9.29
CA ALA A 79 -4.99 -13.38 -10.18
C ALA A 79 -4.66 -13.15 -11.67
N ALA A 80 -3.78 -12.21 -11.99
CA ALA A 80 -3.41 -11.92 -13.37
C ALA A 80 -2.49 -13.00 -13.96
N MET A 81 -1.57 -13.52 -13.13
CA MET A 81 -0.47 -14.38 -13.55
C MET A 81 -0.67 -15.87 -13.24
N CYS A 82 -1.81 -16.25 -12.62
CA CYS A 82 -2.21 -17.65 -12.50
C CYS A 82 -2.55 -18.28 -13.85
N SER A 83 -2.75 -19.59 -13.86
CA SER A 83 -3.18 -20.34 -15.04
C SER A 83 -4.52 -19.84 -15.58
N ASP A 84 -4.74 -20.02 -16.89
CA ASP A 84 -5.99 -19.62 -17.53
C ASP A 84 -7.22 -20.28 -16.88
N VAL A 85 -7.08 -21.55 -16.45
CA VAL A 85 -8.13 -22.31 -15.75
C VAL A 85 -8.50 -21.67 -14.42
N ALA A 86 -7.51 -21.26 -13.61
CA ALA A 86 -7.76 -20.56 -12.38
C ALA A 86 -8.35 -19.17 -12.66
N ARG A 87 -7.79 -18.42 -13.63
CA ARG A 87 -8.20 -17.06 -13.99
C ARG A 87 -9.65 -16.98 -14.48
N GLU A 88 -10.15 -17.98 -15.20
CA GLU A 88 -11.54 -18.05 -15.63
C GLU A 88 -12.53 -18.15 -14.47
N ARG A 89 -12.10 -18.70 -13.33
CA ARG A 89 -12.92 -18.85 -12.12
C ARG A 89 -12.91 -17.61 -11.24
N ILE A 90 -12.01 -16.66 -11.48
CA ILE A 90 -11.90 -15.43 -10.70
C ILE A 90 -12.99 -14.44 -11.14
N GLU A 91 -13.96 -14.21 -10.26
CA GLU A 91 -15.05 -13.26 -10.49
C GLU A 91 -14.64 -11.83 -10.18
N ARG A 92 -13.90 -11.62 -9.08
CA ARG A 92 -13.42 -10.30 -8.63
C ARG A 92 -12.12 -10.38 -7.87
N VAL A 93 -11.36 -9.29 -7.93
CA VAL A 93 -10.13 -9.08 -7.16
C VAL A 93 -10.20 -7.76 -6.40
N TYR A 94 -10.00 -7.79 -5.08
CA TYR A 94 -10.05 -6.63 -4.21
C TYR A 94 -8.65 -6.21 -3.76
N SER A 95 -8.25 -4.98 -4.13
CA SER A 95 -6.98 -4.38 -3.70
C SER A 95 -7.26 -3.22 -2.75
N HIS A 96 -7.13 -3.46 -1.45
CA HIS A 96 -7.38 -2.44 -0.43
C HIS A 96 -6.07 -1.79 0.01
N ASP A 97 -5.90 -0.53 -0.34
CA ASP A 97 -4.71 0.28 -0.05
C ASP A 97 -3.38 -0.40 -0.40
N GLY A 98 -3.40 -1.19 -1.48
CA GLY A 98 -2.24 -1.89 -2.00
C GLY A 98 -1.41 -1.01 -2.94
N PRO A 99 -0.07 -1.19 -2.95
CA PRO A 99 0.81 -0.48 -3.88
C PRO A 99 0.41 -0.79 -5.33
N GLY A 100 0.79 0.12 -6.25
CA GLY A 100 0.50 -0.01 -7.67
C GLY A 100 1.33 -1.11 -8.36
N PHE A 101 1.48 -0.99 -9.68
CA PHE A 101 2.38 -1.83 -10.47
C PHE A 101 3.33 -0.97 -11.33
N VAL A 102 4.50 -1.50 -11.66
CA VAL A 102 5.36 -0.97 -12.73
C VAL A 102 4.61 -0.95 -14.06
N GLU A 103 4.93 0.02 -14.92
CA GLU A 103 4.19 0.29 -16.15
C GLU A 103 4.21 -0.89 -17.12
N GLU A 104 5.31 -1.64 -17.17
CA GLU A 104 5.45 -2.85 -17.98
C GLU A 104 4.41 -3.92 -17.63
N PHE A 105 4.06 -4.06 -16.36
CA PHE A 105 3.03 -5.01 -15.91
C PHE A 105 1.63 -4.52 -16.26
N LEU A 106 1.33 -3.23 -16.01
CA LEU A 106 0.01 -2.64 -16.30
C LEU A 106 -0.32 -2.63 -17.79
N ASN A 107 0.69 -2.47 -18.64
CA ASN A 107 0.53 -2.51 -20.10
C ASN A 107 0.55 -3.94 -20.67
N GLY A 108 0.72 -4.96 -19.83
CA GLY A 108 0.74 -6.36 -20.22
C GLY A 108 -0.66 -6.95 -20.43
N ASN A 109 -0.74 -7.96 -21.32
CA ASN A 109 -2.01 -8.64 -21.63
C ASN A 109 -2.64 -9.30 -20.39
N ALA A 110 -1.83 -9.90 -19.51
CA ALA A 110 -2.30 -10.55 -18.29
C ALA A 110 -3.07 -9.58 -17.38
N PHE A 111 -2.59 -8.34 -17.26
CA PHE A 111 -3.29 -7.30 -16.52
C PHE A 111 -4.55 -6.84 -17.27
N ALA A 112 -4.44 -6.58 -18.58
CA ALA A 112 -5.57 -6.15 -19.41
C ALA A 112 -6.77 -7.11 -19.30
N ASP A 113 -6.52 -8.42 -19.35
CA ASP A 113 -7.53 -9.49 -19.25
C ASP A 113 -8.21 -9.56 -17.87
N LEU A 114 -7.57 -9.04 -16.83
CA LEU A 114 -8.10 -9.00 -15.47
C LEU A 114 -8.72 -7.65 -15.11
N SER A 115 -8.23 -6.54 -15.67
CA SER A 115 -8.51 -5.16 -15.26
C SER A 115 -9.99 -4.85 -14.98
N GLY A 116 -10.91 -5.34 -15.82
CA GLY A 116 -12.36 -5.15 -15.64
C GLY A 116 -12.99 -5.86 -14.42
N ARG A 117 -12.21 -6.68 -13.70
CA ARG A 117 -12.61 -7.45 -12.51
C ARG A 117 -11.92 -6.97 -11.24
N ILE A 118 -11.07 -5.94 -11.31
CA ILE A 118 -10.33 -5.41 -10.17
C ILE A 118 -11.11 -4.26 -9.53
N ASP A 119 -11.32 -4.35 -8.22
CA ASP A 119 -11.88 -3.29 -7.40
C ASP A 119 -10.77 -2.80 -6.44
N LYS A 120 -10.08 -1.72 -6.82
CA LYS A 120 -9.07 -1.07 -5.97
C LYS A 120 -9.69 0.03 -5.12
N THR A 121 -9.34 0.07 -3.84
CA THR A 121 -9.81 1.07 -2.88
C THR A 121 -8.63 1.74 -2.21
N LEU A 122 -8.56 3.07 -2.24
CA LEU A 122 -7.55 3.85 -1.53
C LEU A 122 -8.21 4.79 -0.51
N PRO A 123 -7.66 4.95 0.71
CA PRO A 123 -8.04 6.04 1.58
C PRO A 123 -7.57 7.39 1.00
N ARG A 124 -8.25 8.46 1.42
CA ARG A 124 -8.02 9.83 0.95
C ARG A 124 -6.59 10.34 1.08
N SER A 125 -5.82 9.78 2.01
CA SER A 125 -4.42 10.10 2.28
C SER A 125 -3.48 8.89 2.23
N SER A 126 -3.75 7.93 1.34
CA SER A 126 -2.81 6.82 1.10
C SER A 126 -1.45 7.33 0.61
N ILE A 127 -0.39 6.97 1.33
CA ILE A 127 0.99 7.19 0.91
C ILE A 127 1.62 5.88 0.43
N PHE A 128 1.18 4.73 0.97
CA PHE A 128 1.70 3.40 0.59
C PHE A 128 1.08 2.88 -0.70
N GLY A 129 -0.22 3.13 -0.92
CA GLY A 129 -0.87 2.82 -2.19
C GLY A 129 -0.28 3.63 -3.35
N MET A 130 0.30 4.80 -3.08
CA MET A 130 0.87 5.72 -4.07
C MET A 130 2.39 5.68 -4.17
N MET A 131 3.04 4.87 -3.33
CA MET A 131 4.49 4.80 -3.32
C MET A 131 4.95 4.03 -4.56
N PHE A 132 5.69 4.74 -5.42
CA PHE A 132 6.53 4.22 -6.48
C PHE A 132 5.91 3.66 -7.77
N GLU A 133 4.59 3.56 -7.88
CA GLU A 133 4.00 2.77 -8.96
C GLU A 133 2.81 3.45 -9.64
N THR A 134 2.60 3.11 -10.92
CA THR A 134 1.41 3.55 -11.64
C THR A 134 0.20 2.85 -11.03
N GLN A 135 -0.87 3.62 -10.86
CA GLN A 135 -2.09 3.12 -10.24
C GLN A 135 -3.03 2.60 -11.33
N GLU A 136 -3.55 1.40 -11.11
CA GLU A 136 -4.79 0.94 -11.75
C GLU A 136 -5.98 1.82 -11.32
N ASP A 137 -7.13 1.71 -12.01
CA ASP A 137 -8.33 2.46 -11.63
C ASP A 137 -8.74 2.15 -10.19
N TYR A 138 -8.97 3.19 -9.37
CA TYR A 138 -9.32 3.05 -7.96
C TYR A 138 -10.49 3.94 -7.53
N ALA A 139 -11.19 3.48 -6.49
CA ALA A 139 -12.13 4.26 -5.72
C ALA A 139 -11.46 4.87 -4.48
N ILE A 140 -11.89 6.07 -4.09
CA ILE A 140 -11.37 6.75 -2.89
C ILE A 140 -12.42 6.69 -1.79
N VAL A 141 -12.03 6.31 -0.57
CA VAL A 141 -12.94 6.19 0.58
C VAL A 141 -12.62 7.18 1.69
N GLU A 142 -13.67 7.63 2.39
CA GLU A 142 -13.53 8.45 3.59
C GLU A 142 -12.97 7.61 4.75
N SER A 143 -12.24 8.29 5.64
CA SER A 143 -11.68 7.69 6.85
C SER A 143 -11.86 8.64 8.03
N THR A 144 -12.12 8.06 9.20
CA THR A 144 -12.17 8.78 10.49
C THR A 144 -10.79 9.15 11.03
N GLU A 145 -9.73 8.67 10.38
CA GLU A 145 -8.33 8.96 10.69
C GLU A 145 -7.69 9.87 9.64
N PHE A 146 -6.49 10.38 9.94
CA PHE A 146 -5.75 11.30 9.07
C PHE A 146 -4.39 10.75 8.63
N SER A 147 -3.92 11.22 7.47
CA SER A 147 -2.59 10.88 6.95
C SER A 147 -2.40 9.36 6.87
N LEU A 148 -1.23 8.85 7.24
CA LEU A 148 -0.88 7.43 7.26
C LEU A 148 -1.78 6.56 8.14
N LEU A 149 -2.45 7.13 9.14
CA LEU A 149 -3.36 6.36 10.01
C LEU A 149 -4.57 5.87 9.23
N GLN A 150 -4.87 6.47 8.07
CA GLN A 150 -5.90 5.97 7.16
C GLN A 150 -5.52 4.64 6.50
N HIS A 151 -4.27 4.18 6.60
CA HIS A 151 -3.89 2.83 6.17
C HIS A 151 -4.54 1.74 7.03
N ASN A 152 -5.14 2.07 8.18
CA ASN A 152 -5.93 1.12 8.94
C ASN A 152 -7.34 1.00 8.34
N PRO A 153 -7.72 -0.13 7.72
CA PRO A 153 -9.04 -0.25 7.07
C PRO A 153 -10.21 -0.15 8.06
N PHE A 154 -9.98 -0.35 9.36
CA PHE A 154 -11.02 -0.17 10.38
C PHE A 154 -11.40 1.30 10.64
N SER A 155 -10.63 2.26 10.13
CA SER A 155 -11.02 3.67 10.19
C SER A 155 -11.90 4.11 9.02
N TRP A 156 -12.07 3.27 7.99
CA TRP A 156 -12.79 3.62 6.77
C TRP A 156 -14.29 3.67 7.02
N VAL A 157 -14.92 4.72 6.50
CA VAL A 157 -16.34 4.99 6.77
C VAL A 157 -17.21 4.11 5.86
N VAL A 158 -18.15 3.41 6.48
CA VAL A 158 -19.14 2.55 5.82
C VAL A 158 -20.53 3.10 6.08
N ASP A 159 -21.34 3.21 5.02
CA ASP A 159 -22.78 3.50 5.12
C ASP A 159 -23.60 2.30 4.65
N GLY A 160 -24.26 1.64 5.61
CA GLY A 160 -25.02 0.42 5.38
C GLY A 160 -24.15 -0.78 4.98
N ARG A 161 -23.94 -0.97 3.68
CA ARG A 161 -23.24 -2.14 3.10
C ARG A 161 -22.12 -1.76 2.13
N ASP A 162 -21.77 -0.48 2.06
CA ASP A 162 -20.79 0.04 1.12
C ASP A 162 -19.95 1.15 1.77
N PHE A 163 -18.79 1.46 1.19
CA PHE A 163 -17.95 2.55 1.66
C PHE A 163 -18.58 3.91 1.35
N VAL A 164 -18.24 4.92 2.16
CA VAL A 164 -18.50 6.31 1.81
C VAL A 164 -17.37 6.79 0.89
N TYR A 165 -17.71 7.08 -0.36
CA TYR A 165 -16.74 7.42 -1.41
C TYR A 165 -16.48 8.93 -1.53
N CYS A 166 -15.25 9.26 -1.91
CA CYS A 166 -14.81 10.62 -2.23
C CYS A 166 -14.51 10.75 -3.72
N GLU A 167 -14.69 11.94 -4.29
CA GLU A 167 -14.29 12.20 -5.69
C GLU A 167 -12.78 12.45 -5.86
N ARG A 168 -12.08 12.88 -4.81
CA ARG A 168 -10.68 13.33 -4.91
C ARG A 168 -9.87 12.97 -3.67
N LEU A 169 -8.59 12.66 -3.91
CA LEU A 169 -7.56 12.57 -2.88
C LEU A 169 -7.40 13.92 -2.18
N SER A 170 -6.94 13.90 -0.92
CA SER A 170 -6.66 15.13 -0.18
C SER A 170 -5.58 15.95 -0.90
N ALA A 171 -5.56 17.28 -0.69
CA ALA A 171 -4.52 18.13 -1.30
C ALA A 171 -3.10 17.69 -0.87
N GLY A 172 -2.94 17.27 0.39
CA GLY A 172 -1.68 16.72 0.90
C GLY A 172 -1.29 15.40 0.24
N ALA A 173 -2.24 14.48 0.02
CA ALA A 173 -1.97 13.23 -0.69
C ALA A 173 -1.56 13.45 -2.15
N ARG A 174 -2.24 14.38 -2.85
CA ARG A 174 -1.87 14.76 -4.22
C ARG A 174 -0.48 15.41 -4.29
N TYR A 175 -0.11 16.21 -3.30
CA TYR A 175 1.21 16.83 -3.22
C TYR A 175 2.32 15.83 -2.92
N VAL A 176 2.08 14.90 -1.97
CA VAL A 176 3.03 13.83 -1.62
C VAL A 176 3.20 12.85 -2.79
N ASP A 177 2.11 12.44 -3.44
CA ASP A 177 2.15 11.63 -4.66
C ASP A 177 2.95 12.33 -5.77
N GLY A 178 2.65 13.61 -6.06
CA GLY A 178 3.39 14.38 -7.05
C GLY A 178 4.88 14.50 -6.73
N SER A 179 5.22 14.79 -5.47
CA SER A 179 6.62 14.98 -5.04
C SER A 179 7.42 13.67 -5.02
N ILE A 180 6.80 12.58 -4.58
CA ILE A 180 7.43 11.24 -4.58
C ILE A 180 7.56 10.75 -6.03
N ARG A 181 6.52 10.88 -6.85
CA ARG A 181 6.54 10.52 -8.27
C ARG A 181 7.60 11.31 -9.04
N GLU A 182 7.68 12.63 -8.86
CA GLU A 182 8.71 13.47 -9.52
C GLU A 182 10.12 13.10 -9.07
N MET A 183 10.34 12.89 -7.76
CA MET A 183 11.62 12.41 -7.23
C MET A 183 12.01 11.06 -7.85
N LEU A 184 11.05 10.16 -8.03
CA LEU A 184 11.30 8.83 -8.55
C LEU A 184 11.46 8.79 -10.06
N LEU A 185 10.69 9.56 -10.81
CA LEU A 185 10.87 9.69 -12.27
C LEU A 185 12.20 10.35 -12.61
N ALA A 186 12.77 11.15 -11.71
CA ALA A 186 14.11 11.70 -11.84
C ALA A 186 15.24 10.66 -11.63
N VAL A 187 14.91 9.44 -11.19
CA VAL A 187 15.85 8.38 -10.82
C VAL A 187 15.55 7.11 -11.61
N GLY A 188 16.53 6.61 -12.37
CA GLY A 188 16.36 5.40 -13.19
C GLY A 188 16.15 4.13 -12.33
N PRO A 189 15.54 3.05 -12.87
CA PRO A 189 15.27 1.82 -12.11
C PRO A 189 16.50 1.25 -11.37
N ALA A 190 17.66 1.21 -12.05
CA ALA A 190 18.92 0.75 -11.46
C ALA A 190 19.41 1.65 -10.30
N GLU A 191 19.05 2.93 -10.30
CA GLU A 191 19.40 3.85 -9.22
C GLU A 191 18.41 3.77 -8.05
N ARG A 192 17.13 3.48 -8.31
CA ARG A 192 16.16 3.13 -7.27
C ARG A 192 16.57 1.87 -6.52
N GLU A 193 16.99 0.84 -7.26
CA GLU A 193 17.50 -0.41 -6.68
C GLU A 193 18.70 -0.15 -5.77
N ARG A 194 19.71 0.58 -6.26
CA ARG A 194 20.88 0.98 -5.45
C ARG A 194 20.49 1.74 -4.19
N PHE A 195 19.55 2.67 -4.27
CA PHE A 195 19.11 3.46 -3.12
C PHE A 195 18.34 2.66 -2.09
N VAL A 196 17.46 1.74 -2.53
CA VAL A 196 16.76 0.82 -1.64
C VAL A 196 17.75 -0.15 -0.99
N ASP A 197 18.66 -0.74 -1.75
CA ASP A 197 19.69 -1.61 -1.18
C ASP A 197 20.58 -0.90 -0.16
N ALA A 198 21.00 0.34 -0.44
CA ALA A 198 21.76 1.15 0.49
C ALA A 198 20.98 1.44 1.79
N LEU A 199 19.69 1.80 1.67
CA LEU A 199 18.82 2.03 2.82
C LEU A 199 18.69 0.77 3.69
N PHE A 200 18.43 -0.39 3.07
CA PHE A 200 18.26 -1.63 3.81
C PHE A 200 19.56 -2.19 4.38
N SER A 201 20.71 -1.98 3.72
CA SER A 201 22.00 -2.35 4.31
C SER A 201 22.31 -1.58 5.61
N VAL A 202 21.78 -0.36 5.76
CA VAL A 202 21.92 0.44 6.99
C VAL A 202 21.09 -0.17 8.12
N PHE A 203 19.88 -0.65 7.82
CA PHE A 203 19.07 -1.34 8.80
C PHE A 203 19.65 -2.72 9.16
N GLU A 204 20.11 -3.48 8.17
CA GLU A 204 20.74 -4.80 8.36
C GLU A 204 22.03 -4.70 9.18
N ALA A 205 22.78 -3.60 9.09
CA ALA A 205 23.97 -3.37 9.91
C ALA A 205 23.71 -3.40 11.42
N THR A 206 22.46 -3.15 11.85
CA THR A 206 22.07 -3.24 13.27
C THR A 206 21.91 -4.68 13.76
N GLY A 207 21.82 -5.67 12.85
CA GLY A 207 21.51 -7.05 13.17
C GLY A 207 20.05 -7.29 13.60
N ALA A 208 19.19 -6.27 13.51
CA ALA A 208 17.77 -6.39 13.84
C ALA A 208 17.03 -7.25 12.80
N GLU A 209 16.02 -8.00 13.25
CA GLU A 209 15.10 -8.71 12.35
C GLU A 209 13.87 -7.84 12.03
N ARG A 210 13.46 -6.97 12.96
CA ARG A 210 12.25 -6.13 12.86
C ARG A 210 12.57 -4.66 13.13
N PHE A 211 11.79 -3.75 12.53
CA PHE A 211 11.91 -2.32 12.83
C PHE A 211 11.63 -1.96 14.29
N ALA A 212 10.79 -2.74 14.97
CA ALA A 212 10.51 -2.55 16.39
C ALA A 212 11.77 -2.73 17.26
N ASP A 213 12.70 -3.59 16.85
CA ASP A 213 13.94 -3.85 17.58
C ASP A 213 14.89 -2.65 17.46
N ILE A 214 14.93 -2.02 16.27
CA ILE A 214 15.66 -0.77 16.02
C ILE A 214 15.05 0.37 16.87
N ALA A 215 13.72 0.49 16.87
CA ALA A 215 13.01 1.53 17.61
C ALA A 215 13.18 1.36 19.14
N GLY A 216 13.15 0.13 19.64
CA GLY A 216 13.38 -0.19 21.04
C GLY A 216 14.81 0.10 21.51
N ASN A 217 15.79 -0.01 20.60
CA ASN A 217 17.21 0.13 20.90
C ASN A 217 17.86 1.30 20.13
N LEU A 218 17.14 2.40 19.92
CA LEU A 218 17.61 3.54 19.10
C LEU A 218 18.97 4.09 19.53
N ARG A 219 19.25 4.10 20.84
CA ARG A 219 20.53 4.59 21.39
C ARG A 219 21.73 3.79 20.88
N GLU A 220 21.55 2.49 20.66
CA GLU A 220 22.60 1.58 20.18
C GLU A 220 22.57 1.44 18.66
N SER A 221 21.37 1.42 18.07
CA SER A 221 21.16 1.24 16.63
C SER A 221 21.59 2.46 15.82
N LEU A 222 21.33 3.68 16.31
CA LEU A 222 21.57 4.91 15.56
C LEU A 222 23.05 5.15 15.21
N PRO A 223 24.03 4.99 16.14
CA PRO A 223 25.45 5.10 15.79
C PRO A 223 25.89 4.09 14.72
N VAL A 224 25.42 2.85 14.81
CA VAL A 224 25.72 1.78 13.83
C VAL A 224 25.17 2.14 12.45
N MET A 225 23.91 2.60 12.40
CA MET A 225 23.28 3.04 11.16
C MET A 225 24.02 4.23 10.52
N LEU A 226 24.40 5.23 11.33
CA LEU A 226 25.17 6.38 10.86
C LEU A 226 26.53 5.98 10.33
N GLN A 227 27.22 5.04 10.99
CA GLN A 227 28.50 4.51 10.55
C GLN A 227 28.36 3.76 9.21
N ALA A 228 27.35 2.90 9.06
CA ALA A 228 27.07 2.20 7.80
C ALA A 228 26.83 3.18 6.64
N ALA A 229 26.13 4.29 6.91
CA ALA A 229 25.85 5.31 5.90
C ALA A 229 27.08 6.16 5.47
N GLN A 230 28.20 6.13 6.21
CA GLN A 230 29.41 6.87 5.85
C GLN A 230 30.11 6.33 4.60
N GLY A 231 29.91 5.05 4.27
CA GLY A 231 30.48 4.42 3.08
C GLY A 231 29.85 4.86 1.77
N PHE A 232 28.68 5.51 1.82
CA PHE A 232 27.95 5.92 0.63
C PHE A 232 28.45 7.24 0.06
N ASP A 233 28.26 7.40 -1.26
CA ASP A 233 28.43 8.68 -1.94
C ASP A 233 27.44 9.72 -1.40
N LYS A 234 27.65 10.99 -1.79
CA LYS A 234 26.91 12.12 -1.24
C LYS A 234 25.41 12.03 -1.52
N ASP A 235 25.02 11.54 -2.68
CA ASP A 235 23.63 11.50 -3.11
C ASP A 235 22.90 10.33 -2.44
N THR A 236 23.53 9.16 -2.41
CA THR A 236 23.02 7.98 -1.68
C THR A 236 22.87 8.26 -0.18
N ARG A 237 23.87 8.88 0.46
CA ARG A 237 23.82 9.22 1.89
C ARG A 237 22.70 10.21 2.19
N ARG A 238 22.50 11.20 1.31
CA ARG A 238 21.41 12.17 1.43
C ARG A 238 20.05 11.48 1.36
N PHE A 239 19.86 10.60 0.36
CA PHE A 239 18.64 9.82 0.22
C PHE A 239 18.35 8.99 1.47
N VAL A 240 19.29 8.16 1.91
CA VAL A 240 19.14 7.28 3.08
C VAL A 240 18.77 8.08 4.33
N SER A 241 19.47 9.20 4.58
CA SER A 241 19.20 10.05 5.75
C SER A 241 17.81 10.68 5.70
N GLN A 242 17.38 11.17 4.53
CA GLN A 242 16.05 11.75 4.35
C GLN A 242 14.94 10.71 4.56
N THR A 243 15.12 9.50 4.03
CA THR A 243 14.15 8.40 4.15
C THR A 243 14.04 7.89 5.59
N ILE A 244 15.15 7.73 6.32
CA ILE A 244 15.13 7.37 7.75
C ILE A 244 14.37 8.42 8.56
N VAL A 245 14.65 9.71 8.35
CA VAL A 245 13.94 10.80 9.03
C VAL A 245 12.44 10.79 8.71
N ALA A 246 12.07 10.54 7.45
CA ALA A 246 10.69 10.43 7.04
C ALA A 246 9.99 9.27 7.77
N ILE A 247 10.57 8.06 7.76
CA ILE A 247 10.03 6.88 8.45
C ILE A 247 9.89 7.13 9.96
N LEU A 248 10.91 7.71 10.61
CA LEU A 248 10.85 8.02 12.05
C LEU A 248 9.77 9.04 12.38
N LYS A 249 9.63 10.10 11.57
CA LYS A 249 8.52 11.06 11.73
C LYS A 249 7.18 10.35 11.60
N CYS A 250 7.03 9.43 10.64
CA CYS A 250 5.81 8.66 10.44
C CYS A 250 5.50 7.74 11.63
N ALA A 251 6.52 7.08 12.20
CA ALA A 251 6.37 6.17 13.33
C ALA A 251 6.14 6.88 14.68
N LEU A 252 6.58 8.14 14.82
CA LEU A 252 6.56 8.92 16.06
C LEU A 252 5.47 10.00 16.11
N LEU A 253 4.59 10.10 15.10
CA LEU A 253 3.42 10.97 15.20
C LEU A 253 2.53 10.51 16.37
N PRO A 254 2.10 11.43 17.27
CA PRO A 254 1.41 11.05 18.49
C PRO A 254 0.07 10.36 18.21
N LYS A 255 -0.26 9.34 19.01
CA LYS A 255 -1.64 8.86 19.19
C LYS A 255 -2.48 10.01 19.76
N ARG A 256 -3.68 10.21 19.19
CA ARG A 256 -4.75 11.19 19.53
C ARG A 256 -4.70 11.83 20.93
N PRO A 257 -5.00 13.14 21.04
CA PRO A 257 -5.85 13.65 22.11
C PRO A 257 -7.30 13.19 21.91
N GLN A 258 -7.99 12.94 23.02
CA GLN A 258 -9.38 12.50 23.07
C GLN A 258 -10.30 13.56 22.42
N ILE A 259 -10.94 13.22 21.29
CA ILE A 259 -11.99 14.09 20.71
C ILE A 259 -13.22 13.95 21.61
N ASP A 260 -13.52 15.00 22.37
CA ASP A 260 -14.74 15.09 23.15
C ASP A 260 -15.93 15.35 22.21
N MET A 261 -16.85 14.39 22.15
CA MET A 261 -18.06 14.44 21.30
C MET A 261 -19.11 15.46 21.81
N SER A 262 -18.73 16.39 22.69
CA SER A 262 -19.65 17.34 23.32
C SER A 262 -19.82 18.69 22.59
N THR A 263 -19.14 18.94 21.47
CA THR A 263 -19.33 20.21 20.73
C THR A 263 -20.41 20.10 19.66
N ALA A 264 -21.60 20.56 20.04
CA ALA A 264 -22.79 20.66 19.21
C ALA A 264 -22.54 21.45 17.91
N GLY A 265 -23.04 20.90 16.80
CA GLY A 265 -23.50 21.68 15.65
C GLY A 265 -22.58 21.81 14.44
N LYS A 266 -21.34 21.31 14.47
CA LYS A 266 -20.49 21.24 13.26
C LYS A 266 -20.46 19.82 12.72
N SER A 267 -20.67 19.65 11.42
CA SER A 267 -20.50 18.34 10.77
C SER A 267 -19.08 17.84 10.99
N LEU A 268 -18.90 16.52 11.08
CA LEU A 268 -17.58 15.91 11.23
C LEU A 268 -16.61 16.46 10.16
N ALA A 269 -17.08 16.63 8.92
CA ALA A 269 -16.32 17.23 7.83
C ALA A 269 -15.78 18.64 8.15
N GLU A 270 -16.60 19.54 8.71
CA GLU A 270 -16.18 20.90 9.08
C GLU A 270 -15.19 20.92 10.25
N GLN A 271 -15.33 19.97 11.19
CA GLN A 271 -14.39 19.81 12.30
C GLN A 271 -13.03 19.27 11.80
N LEU A 272 -13.05 18.38 10.81
CA LEU A 272 -11.85 17.80 10.20
C LEU A 272 -11.12 18.81 9.29
N GLU A 273 -11.84 19.67 8.57
CA GLU A 273 -11.26 20.75 7.75
C GLU A 273 -10.54 21.82 8.59
N ALA A 274 -11.14 22.24 9.71
CA ALA A 274 -10.51 23.18 10.64
C ALA A 274 -9.19 22.64 11.21
N TRP A 275 -9.14 21.33 11.46
CA TRP A 275 -7.94 20.67 11.98
C TRP A 275 -6.84 20.52 10.92
N GLN A 276 -7.19 20.24 9.64
CA GLN A 276 -6.24 20.22 8.53
C GLN A 276 -5.46 21.52 8.38
N SER A 277 -6.12 22.67 8.57
CA SER A 277 -5.47 23.97 8.49
C SER A 277 -4.48 24.26 9.64
N GLU A 278 -4.61 23.57 10.77
CA GLU A 278 -3.78 23.77 11.96
C GLU A 278 -2.50 22.93 11.93
N LEU A 279 -2.55 21.72 11.34
CA LEU A 279 -1.39 20.84 11.13
C LEU A 279 -0.46 21.25 9.98
N LEU A 280 -0.96 22.03 9.03
CA LEU A 280 -0.19 22.54 7.89
C LEU A 280 0.55 23.87 8.20
N ARG A 281 0.44 24.38 9.43
CA ARG A 281 1.27 25.48 9.96
C ARG A 281 2.49 24.93 10.69
#